data_AF-A0A163H8H4-F1
#
_entry.id   AF-A0A163H8H4-F1
#
_cell.length_a   1.000
_cell.length_b   1.000
_cell.length_c   1.000
_cell.angle_alpha   90.00
_cell.angle_beta   90.00
_cell.angle_gamma   90.00
#
_symmetry.space_group_name_H-M   'P 1'
#
loop_
_entity.id
_entity.type
_entity.pdbx_description
1 polymer ?
#
loop_
_entity_poly.entity_id
_entity_poly.type
_entity_poly.pdbx_seq_one_letter_code
_entity_poly.pdbx_strand_id
1 'polypeptide(L)'
;MKQADEIYHRADRLDPARRARAVELLGTHGLWSLAQISAISGARMHEVRRVVVKKDSTGGRFNPGTLPWILEDFALRDRGETNDVLTARIVNAGTSELMLARLLDVSVASIRSQVRRGRARIEVGNV
;
A
#
# COMPACT_ATOMS: atom_id res chain seq x y z
N MET A 1 0.24 -7.12 -4.90
CA MET A 1 -0.31 -5.75 -4.86
C MET A 1 -1.56 -5.57 -5.72
N LYS A 2 -1.58 -5.96 -7.00
CA LYS A 2 -2.76 -5.81 -7.88
C LYS A 2 -4.07 -6.37 -7.30
N GLN A 3 -4.02 -7.56 -6.70
CA GLN A 3 -5.18 -8.14 -6.01
C GLN A 3 -5.69 -7.30 -4.83
N ALA A 4 -4.80 -6.62 -4.09
CA ALA A 4 -5.20 -5.76 -2.98
C ALA A 4 -5.92 -4.50 -3.48
N ASP A 5 -5.48 -3.93 -4.59
CA ASP A 5 -6.15 -2.81 -5.27
C ASP A 5 -7.55 -3.20 -5.76
N GLU A 6 -7.66 -4.37 -6.41
CA GLU A 6 -8.94 -4.91 -6.85
C GLU A 6 -9.93 -5.18 -5.73
N ILE A 7 -9.45 -5.70 -4.58
CA ILE A 7 -10.27 -5.93 -3.38
C ILE A 7 -10.72 -4.58 -2.81
N TYR A 8 -9.81 -3.63 -2.65
CA TYR A 8 -10.10 -2.32 -2.06
C TYR A 8 -11.20 -1.59 -2.83
N HIS A 9 -11.11 -1.56 -4.16
CA HIS A 9 -12.11 -0.89 -5.01
C HIS A 9 -13.48 -1.58 -5.06
N ARG A 10 -13.61 -2.81 -4.55
CA ARG A 10 -14.88 -3.56 -4.53
C ARG A 10 -15.36 -3.88 -3.12
N ALA A 11 -14.66 -3.40 -2.09
CA ALA A 11 -14.87 -3.80 -0.69
C ALA A 11 -16.31 -3.57 -0.21
N ASP A 12 -16.94 -2.48 -0.66
CA ASP A 12 -18.33 -2.12 -0.40
C ASP A 12 -19.35 -3.12 -0.96
N ARG A 13 -18.97 -3.88 -1.99
CA ARG A 13 -19.82 -4.85 -2.71
C ARG A 13 -19.52 -6.31 -2.36
N LEU A 14 -18.57 -6.55 -1.45
CA LEU A 14 -18.24 -7.91 -1.03
C LEU A 14 -19.28 -8.44 -0.04
N ASP A 15 -19.95 -9.52 -0.43
CA ASP A 15 -20.71 -10.36 0.49
C ASP A 15 -19.81 -10.98 1.58
N PRO A 16 -20.38 -11.51 2.68
CA PRO A 16 -19.58 -12.04 3.79
C PRO A 16 -18.60 -13.15 3.38
N ALA A 17 -18.98 -14.04 2.45
CA ALA A 17 -18.13 -15.15 2.03
C ALA A 17 -16.95 -14.67 1.18
N ARG A 18 -17.19 -13.75 0.24
CA ARG A 18 -16.14 -13.12 -0.58
C ARG A 18 -15.20 -12.28 0.27
N ARG A 19 -15.72 -11.59 1.28
CA ARG A 19 -14.92 -10.82 2.23
C ARG A 19 -13.99 -11.72 3.04
N ALA A 20 -14.49 -12.84 3.54
CA ALA A 20 -13.66 -13.82 4.25
C ALA A 20 -12.52 -14.36 3.36
N ARG A 21 -12.81 -14.67 2.09
CA ARG A 21 -11.79 -15.07 1.11
C ARG A 21 -10.77 -13.97 0.83
N ALA A 22 -11.21 -12.71 0.74
CA ALA A 22 -10.31 -11.57 0.55
C ALA A 22 -9.37 -11.40 1.75
N VAL A 23 -9.88 -11.57 2.97
CA VAL A 23 -9.07 -11.55 4.20
C VAL A 23 -8.03 -12.67 4.19
N GLU A 24 -8.43 -13.89 3.85
CA GLU A 24 -7.53 -15.04 3.75
C GLU A 24 -6.41 -14.79 2.74
N LEU A 25 -6.77 -14.37 1.53
CA LEU A 25 -5.82 -14.07 0.45
C LEU A 25 -4.81 -13.00 0.87
N LEU A 26 -5.27 -11.90 1.45
CA LEU A 26 -4.39 -10.83 1.94
C LEU A 26 -3.49 -11.32 3.09
N GLY A 27 -3.99 -12.22 3.94
CA GLY A 27 -3.24 -12.83 5.04
C GLY A 27 -2.08 -13.69 4.56
N THR A 28 -2.27 -14.49 3.50
CA THR A 28 -1.25 -15.41 2.96
C THR A 28 0.02 -14.69 2.51
N HIS A 29 -0.08 -13.45 2.04
CA HIS A 29 1.08 -12.70 1.54
C HIS A 29 2.04 -12.27 2.65
N GLY A 30 1.63 -12.23 3.93
CA GLY A 30 2.48 -11.76 5.03
C GLY A 30 2.88 -10.28 4.98
N LEU A 31 2.48 -9.55 3.93
CA LEU A 31 2.83 -8.13 3.68
C LEU A 31 1.96 -7.13 4.42
N TRP A 32 0.79 -7.54 4.90
CA TRP A 32 -0.20 -6.64 5.48
C TRP A 32 -0.38 -6.92 6.97
N SER A 33 -0.47 -5.86 7.78
CA SER A 33 -0.94 -5.97 9.15
C SER A 33 -2.44 -6.24 9.19
N LEU A 34 -2.97 -6.75 10.31
CA LEU A 34 -4.41 -7.02 10.44
C LEU A 34 -5.27 -5.76 10.20
N ALA A 35 -4.76 -4.59 10.63
CA ALA A 35 -5.42 -3.31 10.38
C ALA A 35 -5.43 -2.93 8.90
N GLN A 36 -4.33 -3.19 8.18
CA GLN A 36 -4.27 -2.96 6.74
C GLN A 36 -5.19 -3.93 5.98
N ILE A 37 -5.24 -5.21 6.38
CA ILE A 37 -6.16 -6.19 5.81
C ILE A 37 -7.62 -5.73 6.00
N SER A 38 -7.97 -5.28 7.20
CA SER A 38 -9.28 -4.71 7.50
C SER A 38 -9.59 -3.49 6.61
N ALA A 39 -8.65 -2.55 6.48
CA ALA A 39 -8.81 -1.35 5.66
C ALA A 39 -8.94 -1.64 4.15
N ILE A 40 -8.24 -2.66 3.64
CA ILE A 40 -8.30 -3.08 2.24
C ILE A 40 -9.60 -3.86 1.97
N SER A 41 -9.95 -4.82 2.82
CA SER A 41 -11.08 -5.75 2.58
C SER A 41 -12.45 -5.22 3.03
N GLY A 42 -12.49 -4.17 3.84
CA GLY A 42 -13.69 -3.71 4.52
C GLY A 42 -14.18 -4.65 5.64
N ALA A 43 -13.42 -5.69 5.97
CA ALA A 43 -13.73 -6.59 7.07
C ALA A 43 -13.54 -5.93 8.43
N ARG A 44 -14.42 -6.28 9.39
CA ARG A 44 -14.27 -5.87 10.79
C ARG A 44 -13.09 -6.61 11.42
N MET A 45 -12.43 -5.96 12.38
CA MET A 45 -11.21 -6.50 13.00
C MET A 45 -11.39 -7.91 13.59
N HIS A 46 -12.56 -8.21 14.18
CA HIS A 46 -12.83 -9.55 14.73
C HIS A 46 -12.96 -10.62 13.62
N GLU A 47 -13.42 -10.27 12.42
CA GLU A 47 -13.47 -11.18 11.27
C GLU A 47 -12.05 -11.47 10.79
N VAL A 48 -11.19 -10.44 10.70
CA VAL A 48 -9.80 -10.58 10.31
C VAL A 48 -9.02 -11.49 11.27
N ARG A 49 -9.16 -11.29 12.58
CA ARG A 49 -8.46 -12.08 13.61
C ARG A 49 -8.87 -13.55 13.66
N ARG A 50 -10.07 -13.89 13.19
CA ARG A 50 -10.51 -15.29 13.10
C ARG A 50 -9.84 -16.07 11.98
N VAL A 51 -9.44 -15.37 10.91
CA VAL A 51 -8.89 -15.99 9.69
C VAL A 51 -7.37 -15.89 9.67
N VAL A 52 -6.82 -14.74 10.09
CA VAL A 52 -5.39 -14.45 9.98
C VAL A 52 -4.76 -14.40 11.36
N VAL A 53 -3.85 -15.35 11.61
CA VAL A 53 -2.98 -15.34 12.79
C VAL A 53 -1.62 -14.81 12.37
N LYS A 54 -1.26 -13.62 12.87
CA LYS A 54 0.04 -13.00 12.57
C LYS A 54 0.82 -12.74 13.85
N LYS A 55 2.08 -13.19 13.87
CA LYS A 55 3.01 -13.01 14.99
C LYS A 55 3.89 -11.77 14.83
N ASP A 56 4.22 -11.41 13.60
CA ASP A 56 5.17 -10.33 13.31
C ASP A 56 4.50 -9.00 12.96
N SER A 57 5.08 -7.92 13.48
CA SER A 57 4.66 -6.56 13.15
C SER A 57 5.12 -6.20 11.74
N THR A 58 4.18 -5.75 10.91
CA THR A 58 4.49 -5.35 9.52
C THR A 58 4.97 -3.92 9.41
N GLY A 59 4.81 -3.12 10.47
CA GLY A 59 5.27 -1.73 10.60
C GLY A 59 4.76 -0.76 9.52
N GLY A 60 4.90 0.53 9.78
CA GLY A 60 4.57 1.56 8.80
C GLY A 60 3.08 1.87 8.66
N ARG A 61 2.80 3.11 8.26
CA ARG A 61 1.46 3.58 7.92
C ARG A 61 1.17 3.26 6.46
N PHE A 62 -0.06 2.87 6.17
CA PHE A 62 -0.50 2.58 4.81
C PHE A 62 -1.85 3.23 4.56
N ASN A 63 -1.96 3.98 3.47
CA ASN A 63 -3.24 4.45 2.96
C ASN A 63 -3.63 3.58 1.73
N PRO A 64 -4.68 2.74 1.83
CA PRO A 64 -5.15 1.93 0.70
C PRO A 64 -5.48 2.73 -0.56
N GLY A 65 -5.91 3.99 -0.44
CA GLY A 65 -6.20 4.86 -1.58
C GLY A 65 -4.98 5.19 -2.44
N THR A 66 -3.76 4.86 -1.98
CA THR A 66 -2.52 5.02 -2.76
C THR A 66 -2.17 3.80 -3.61
N LEU A 67 -2.91 2.68 -3.51
CA LEU A 67 -2.62 1.45 -4.25
C LEU A 67 -2.45 1.65 -5.77
N PRO A 68 -3.31 2.44 -6.46
CA PRO A 68 -3.14 2.68 -7.90
C PRO A 68 -1.79 3.35 -8.23
N TRP A 69 -1.39 4.34 -7.43
CA TRP A 69 -0.11 5.04 -7.62
C TRP A 69 1.09 4.17 -7.30
N ILE A 70 0.98 3.29 -6.29
CA ILE A 70 2.06 2.36 -5.96
C ILE A 70 2.22 1.31 -7.09
N LEU A 71 1.12 0.85 -7.70
CA LEU A 71 1.17 -0.02 -8.87
C LEU A 71 1.82 0.67 -10.08
N GLU A 72 1.54 1.96 -10.28
CA GLU A 72 2.19 2.77 -11.30
C GLU A 72 3.70 2.91 -11.03
N ASP A 73 4.12 3.21 -9.79
CA ASP A 73 5.53 3.31 -9.39
C ASP A 73 6.24 1.96 -9.57
N PHE A 74 5.58 0.85 -9.23
CA PHE A 74 6.09 -0.50 -9.47
C PHE A 74 6.31 -0.75 -10.97
N ALA A 75 5.34 -0.43 -11.82
CA ALA A 75 5.45 -0.61 -13.26
C ALA A 75 6.51 0.27 -13.92
N LEU A 76 6.76 1.47 -13.39
CA LEU A 76 7.87 2.34 -13.81
C LEU A 76 9.22 1.66 -13.50
N ARG A 77 9.36 1.10 -12.30
CA ARG A 77 10.60 0.43 -11.87
C ARG A 77 10.90 -0.83 -12.63
N ASP A 78 9.87 -1.61 -13.00
CA ASP A 78 10.04 -2.78 -13.87
C ASP A 78 10.66 -2.40 -15.22
N ARG A 79 10.49 -1.15 -15.67
CA ARG A 79 11.13 -0.60 -16.88
C ARG A 79 12.46 0.12 -16.61
N GLY A 80 12.95 0.13 -15.37
CA GLY A 80 14.14 0.87 -14.97
C GLY A 80 13.94 2.38 -14.82
N GLU A 81 12.68 2.84 -14.79
CA GLU A 81 12.32 4.25 -14.62
C GLU A 81 11.99 4.57 -13.16
N THR A 82 12.08 5.85 -12.79
CA THR A 82 11.60 6.34 -11.48
C THR A 82 10.85 7.65 -11.63
N ASN A 83 9.80 7.85 -10.83
CA ASN A 83 9.05 9.10 -10.79
C ASN A 83 9.01 9.65 -9.36
N ASP A 84 9.98 10.52 -9.03
CA ASP A 84 10.10 11.10 -7.70
C ASP A 84 8.83 11.87 -7.26
N VAL A 85 8.11 12.49 -8.21
CA VAL A 85 6.87 13.23 -7.91
C VAL A 85 5.75 12.26 -7.51
N LEU A 86 5.62 11.14 -8.22
CA LEU A 86 4.68 10.07 -7.87
C LEU A 86 5.00 9.49 -6.48
N THR A 87 6.26 9.15 -6.23
CA THR A 87 6.70 8.65 -4.91
C THR A 87 6.39 9.66 -3.80
N ALA A 88 6.62 10.96 -4.02
CA ALA A 88 6.26 12.00 -3.06
C ALA A 88 4.75 12.12 -2.83
N ARG A 89 3.93 12.00 -3.88
CA ARG A 89 2.46 12.02 -3.79
C ARG A 89 1.93 10.86 -2.93
N ILE A 90 2.44 9.65 -3.13
CA ILE A 90 2.08 8.47 -2.32
C ILE A 90 2.35 8.74 -0.84
N VAL A 91 3.53 9.28 -0.52
CA VAL A 91 3.91 9.55 0.87
C VAL A 91 3.09 10.68 1.49
N ASN A 92 2.87 11.76 0.75
CA ASN A 92 2.05 12.88 1.21
C ASN A 92 0.57 12.47 1.42
N ALA A 93 0.08 11.49 0.67
CA ALA A 93 -1.26 10.92 0.87
C ALA A 93 -1.37 9.96 2.07
N GLY A 94 -0.28 9.72 2.82
CA GLY A 94 -0.33 9.07 4.12
C GLY A 94 0.26 7.65 4.17
N THR A 95 0.75 7.11 3.07
CA THR A 95 1.57 5.88 3.10
C THR A 95 2.99 6.24 3.57
N SER A 96 3.46 5.61 4.64
CA SER A 96 4.81 5.89 5.17
C SER A 96 5.92 5.44 4.21
N GLU A 97 7.07 6.12 4.27
CA GLU A 97 8.28 5.74 3.50
C GLU A 97 8.67 4.28 3.74
N LEU A 98 8.60 3.81 4.99
CA LEU A 98 8.88 2.42 5.36
C LEU A 98 7.95 1.43 4.67
N MET A 99 6.64 1.73 4.65
CA MET A 99 5.66 0.87 3.99
C MET A 99 5.89 0.86 2.47
N LEU A 100 6.11 2.02 1.87
CA LEU A 100 6.34 2.13 0.43
C LEU A 100 7.60 1.38 0.00
N ALA A 101 8.69 1.53 0.77
CA ALA A 101 9.95 0.80 0.55
C ALA A 101 9.74 -0.71 0.54
N ARG A 102 8.96 -1.25 1.49
CA ARG A 102 8.62 -2.68 1.55
C ARG A 102 7.78 -3.13 0.37
N LEU A 103 6.80 -2.33 -0.05
CA LEU A 103 5.90 -2.69 -1.15
C LEU A 103 6.59 -2.66 -2.52
N LEU A 104 7.60 -1.82 -2.68
CA LEU A 104 8.39 -1.69 -3.91
C LEU A 104 9.71 -2.48 -3.85
N ASP A 105 9.96 -3.21 -2.77
CA ASP A 105 11.21 -3.94 -2.50
C ASP A 105 12.48 -3.10 -2.71
N VAL A 106 12.49 -1.91 -2.12
CA VAL A 106 13.65 -0.99 -2.17
C VAL A 106 14.03 -0.49 -0.79
N SER A 107 15.21 0.11 -0.67
CA SER A 107 15.65 0.69 0.59
C SER A 107 14.84 1.94 0.97
N VAL A 108 14.60 2.12 2.27
CA VAL A 108 13.94 3.33 2.81
C VAL A 108 14.75 4.59 2.45
N ALA A 109 16.07 4.50 2.41
CA ALA A 109 16.93 5.61 2.00
C ALA A 109 16.68 6.05 0.54
N SER A 110 16.44 5.09 -0.36
CA SER A 110 16.07 5.37 -1.75
C SER A 110 14.75 6.13 -1.82
N ILE A 111 13.70 5.63 -1.15
CA ILE A 111 12.41 6.31 -1.07
C ILE A 111 12.55 7.72 -0.50
N ARG A 112 13.28 7.90 0.60
CA ARG A 112 13.48 9.22 1.21
C ARG A 112 14.17 10.20 0.26
N SER A 113 15.16 9.72 -0.49
CA SER A 113 15.87 10.52 -1.50
C SER A 113 14.92 10.94 -2.63
N GLN A 114 14.08 10.03 -3.11
CA GLN A 114 13.06 10.30 -4.13
C GLN A 114 12.00 11.30 -3.62
N VAL A 115 11.45 11.08 -2.42
CA VAL A 115 10.46 11.99 -1.80
C VAL A 115 11.01 13.42 -1.68
N ARG A 116 12.26 13.58 -1.24
CA ARG A 116 12.90 14.90 -1.14
C ARG A 116 12.99 15.60 -2.50
N ARG A 117 13.44 14.90 -3.54
CA ARG A 117 13.49 15.46 -4.92
C ARG A 117 12.10 15.75 -5.47
N GLY A 118 11.13 14.87 -5.22
CA GLY A 118 9.75 15.03 -5.66
C GLY A 118 9.07 16.24 -5.06
N ARG A 119 9.23 16.47 -3.74
CA ARG A 119 8.70 17.65 -3.04
C ARG A 119 9.27 18.96 -3.60
N ALA A 120 10.60 19.02 -3.79
CA ALA A 120 11.23 20.19 -4.40
C ALA A 120 10.66 20.51 -5.80
N ARG A 121 10.36 19.49 -6.61
CA ARG A 121 9.73 19.68 -7.94
C ARG A 121 8.28 20.14 -7.86
N ILE A 122 7.52 19.63 -6.90
CA ILE A 122 6.13 20.07 -6.66
C ILE A 122 6.09 21.54 -6.24
N GLU A 123 7.00 21.95 -5.37
CA GLU A 123 7.10 23.33 -4.90
C GLU A 123 7.47 24.29 -6.03
N VAL A 124 8.44 23.94 -6.88
CA VAL A 124 8.85 24.77 -8.02
C VAL A 124 7.79 24.85 -9.12
N GLY A 125 7.04 23.78 -9.35
CA GLY A 125 5.97 23.75 -10.37
C GLY A 125 4.65 24.43 -9.96
N ASN A 126 4.55 24.89 -8.71
CA ASN A 126 3.39 25.62 -8.18
C ASN A 126 3.66 27.15 -8.06
N VAL A 127 4.70 27.67 -8.75
CA VAL A 127 5.04 29.09 -8.85
C VAL A 127 4.70 29.61 -10.24
#